data_AF-A0A8J8AYA5-F1
#
_entry.id   AF-A0A8J8AYA5-F1
#
_cell.length_a   1.000
_cell.length_b   1.000
_cell.length_c   1.000
_cell.angle_alpha   90.00
_cell.angle_beta   90.00
_cell.angle_gamma   90.00
#
_symmetry.space_group_name_H-M   'P 1'
#
loop_
_entity.id
_entity.type
_entity.pdbx_description
1 polymer ?
#
loop_
_entity_poly.entity_id
_entity_poly.type
_entity_poly.pdbx_seq_one_letter_code
_entity_poly.pdbx_strand_id
1 'polypeptide(L)'
;MEHALTFANALFLALEANGHRVSLIDRYYGPARRLAFGTGEQPIQQKEHDPNDRSWAPKRLTVVHIDGQMVGLALVEVAVPTLLRYVGNSTYVRDIDYIAPKGRSRHATDTWTITRDCPTGKLRLVAYAPHCRVELAEHWQESGKSRLLARLPDIVAGIQAFGAKMPALVAQGDAQLECERRQYEVEQRQRAIREDRRRIEESTRQSQDQLDALIHHWAEIKARSEFLERLEKDIAGLPASERAPLLARLALARELIGPTDPMPHFRAWRTPAERYTPKHFEEGE
;
A
#
# COMPACT_ATOMS: atom_id res chain seq x y z
N MET A 1 30.23 -15.58 -12.69
CA MET A 1 30.42 -14.25 -12.06
C MET A 1 31.47 -13.41 -12.76
N GLU A 2 32.68 -13.94 -13.00
CA GLU A 2 33.76 -13.23 -13.71
C GLU A 2 33.34 -12.67 -15.09
N HIS A 3 32.65 -13.47 -15.90
CA HIS A 3 32.11 -13.05 -17.21
C HIS A 3 31.26 -11.77 -17.15
N ALA A 4 30.38 -11.66 -16.15
CA ALA A 4 29.50 -10.51 -15.99
C ALA A 4 30.27 -9.25 -15.59
N LEU A 5 31.28 -9.38 -14.72
CA LEU A 5 32.12 -8.27 -14.30
C LEU A 5 33.00 -7.78 -15.45
N THR A 6 33.60 -8.69 -16.22
CA THR A 6 34.40 -8.35 -17.40
C THR A 6 33.58 -7.58 -18.42
N PHE A 7 32.36 -8.05 -18.72
CA PHE A 7 31.46 -7.35 -19.63
C PHE A 7 31.03 -5.99 -19.10
N ALA A 8 30.61 -5.89 -17.83
CA ALA A 8 30.17 -4.63 -17.23
C ALA A 8 31.29 -3.58 -17.25
N ASN A 9 32.52 -3.97 -16.89
CA ASN A 9 33.66 -3.07 -16.91
C ASN A 9 33.98 -2.58 -18.34
N ALA A 10 34.00 -3.49 -19.32
CA ALA A 10 34.22 -3.13 -20.72
C ALA A 10 33.13 -2.18 -21.24
N LEU A 11 31.86 -2.40 -20.86
CA LEU A 11 30.75 -1.55 -21.22
C LEU A 11 30.88 -0.13 -20.66
N PHE A 12 31.20 0.01 -19.37
CA PHE A 12 31.32 1.32 -18.74
C PHE A 12 32.48 2.12 -19.32
N LEU A 13 33.65 1.48 -19.51
CA LEU A 13 34.79 2.13 -20.15
C LEU A 13 34.49 2.55 -21.59
N ALA A 14 33.75 1.74 -22.36
CA ALA A 14 33.36 2.10 -23.72
C ALA A 14 32.38 3.28 -23.75
N LEU A 15 31.42 3.34 -22.84
CA LEU A 15 30.49 4.47 -22.71
C LEU A 15 31.22 5.76 -22.33
N GLU A 16 32.14 5.69 -21.36
CA GLU A 16 32.95 6.84 -20.94
C GLU A 16 33.91 7.32 -22.04
N ALA A 17 34.52 6.40 -22.79
CA ALA A 17 35.35 6.74 -23.95
C ALA A 17 34.55 7.43 -25.07
N ASN A 18 33.22 7.21 -25.12
CA ASN A 18 32.30 7.89 -26.02
C ASN A 18 31.73 9.20 -25.42
N GLY A 19 32.27 9.67 -24.29
CA GLY A 19 31.86 10.92 -23.64
C GLY A 19 30.63 10.81 -22.74
N HIS A 20 30.10 9.61 -22.50
CA HIS A 20 28.90 9.40 -21.68
C HIS A 20 29.27 9.07 -20.24
N ARG A 21 28.78 9.86 -19.28
CA ARG A 21 29.05 9.63 -17.87
C ARG A 21 28.23 8.47 -17.33
N VAL A 22 28.87 7.49 -16.70
CA VAL A 22 28.20 6.43 -15.94
C VAL A 22 28.16 6.79 -14.45
N SER A 23 27.03 6.57 -13.78
CA SER A 23 26.87 6.87 -12.36
C SER A 23 25.89 5.93 -11.66
N LEU A 24 25.97 5.89 -10.33
CA LEU A 24 25.00 5.21 -9.50
C LEU A 24 24.08 6.24 -8.83
N ILE A 25 22.79 6.16 -9.08
CA ILE A 25 21.78 7.01 -8.44
C ILE A 25 21.00 6.20 -7.41
N ASP A 26 20.56 6.85 -6.33
CA ASP A 26 19.67 6.20 -5.37
C ASP A 26 18.32 5.92 -6.03
N ARG A 27 17.70 4.78 -5.68
CA ARG A 27 16.34 4.45 -6.14
C ARG A 27 15.27 5.47 -5.74
N TYR A 28 15.57 6.33 -4.76
CA TYR A 28 14.68 7.42 -4.31
C TYR A 28 15.04 8.79 -4.89
N TYR A 29 15.95 8.84 -5.86
CA TYR A 29 16.32 10.10 -6.50
C TYR A 29 15.24 10.55 -7.49
N GLY A 30 14.30 11.37 -7.02
CA GLY A 30 13.26 11.98 -7.86
C GLY A 30 12.26 10.96 -8.46
N PRO A 31 11.72 11.21 -9.68
CA PRO A 31 10.77 10.30 -10.34
C PRO A 31 11.43 9.04 -10.92
N ALA A 32 12.73 8.84 -10.68
CA ALA A 32 13.49 7.75 -11.27
C ALA A 32 12.99 6.40 -10.75
N ARG A 33 12.42 5.59 -11.65
CA ARG A 33 11.90 4.26 -11.31
C ARG A 33 12.56 3.20 -12.17
N ARG A 34 13.00 2.11 -11.53
CA ARG A 34 13.42 0.90 -12.25
C ARG A 34 12.22 0.29 -12.99
N LEU A 35 12.42 -0.03 -14.25
CA LEU A 35 11.48 -0.84 -15.02
C LEU A 35 11.63 -2.33 -14.66
N ALA A 36 10.53 -3.07 -14.63
CA ALA A 36 10.59 -4.51 -14.43
C ALA A 36 10.99 -5.22 -15.73
N PHE A 37 11.96 -6.12 -15.72
CA PHE A 37 12.39 -6.83 -16.95
C PHE A 37 12.50 -8.34 -16.78
N GLY A 38 12.31 -8.85 -15.57
CA GLY A 38 12.37 -10.28 -15.24
C GLY A 38 13.75 -10.90 -15.48
N THR A 39 13.89 -12.15 -15.08
CA THR A 39 15.08 -12.98 -15.33
C THR A 39 14.81 -14.14 -16.29
N GLY A 40 13.55 -14.38 -16.68
CA GLY A 40 13.18 -15.46 -17.60
C GLY A 40 13.81 -15.37 -19.00
N GLU A 41 13.66 -16.40 -19.84
CA GLU A 41 14.22 -16.43 -21.21
C GLU A 41 13.79 -15.27 -22.09
N GLN A 42 12.57 -14.79 -21.87
CA GLN A 42 12.01 -13.62 -22.52
C GLN A 42 11.90 -12.47 -21.51
N PRO A 43 12.07 -11.22 -21.95
CA PRO A 43 11.69 -10.07 -21.13
C PRO A 43 10.20 -10.15 -20.77
N ILE A 44 9.86 -9.78 -19.54
CA ILE A 44 8.45 -9.67 -19.13
C ILE A 44 7.84 -8.38 -19.68
N GLN A 45 6.54 -8.41 -20.02
CA GLN A 45 5.79 -7.20 -20.27
C GLN A 45 5.44 -6.52 -18.94
N GLN A 46 5.40 -5.18 -18.87
CA GLN A 46 5.10 -4.48 -17.61
C GLN A 46 3.75 -4.90 -17.01
N LYS A 47 2.76 -5.16 -17.86
CA LYS A 47 1.42 -5.60 -17.45
C LYS A 47 1.40 -6.97 -16.77
N GLU A 48 2.42 -7.78 -17.02
CA GLU A 48 2.57 -9.14 -16.50
C GLU A 48 3.47 -9.18 -15.24
N HIS A 49 4.06 -8.04 -14.86
CA HIS A 49 4.94 -7.97 -13.70
C HIS A 49 4.14 -8.02 -12.39
N ASP A 50 4.47 -8.99 -11.53
CA ASP A 50 3.98 -9.01 -10.16
C ASP A 50 4.61 -7.86 -9.36
N PRO A 51 3.81 -6.88 -8.89
CA PRO A 51 4.31 -5.76 -8.09
C PRO A 51 4.96 -6.19 -6.77
N ASN A 52 4.68 -7.42 -6.32
CA ASN A 52 5.23 -7.99 -5.08
C ASN A 52 6.53 -8.77 -5.30
N ASP A 53 7.01 -8.89 -6.55
CA ASP A 53 8.28 -9.56 -6.83
C ASP A 53 9.45 -8.76 -6.25
N ARG A 54 10.07 -9.32 -5.20
CA ARG A 54 11.25 -8.77 -4.52
C ARG A 54 12.55 -9.51 -4.85
N SER A 55 12.53 -10.40 -5.83
CA SER A 55 13.66 -11.28 -6.16
C SER A 55 14.95 -10.51 -6.48
N TRP A 56 14.85 -9.28 -6.98
CA TRP A 56 16.01 -8.39 -7.16
C TRP A 56 15.65 -6.90 -7.14
N ALA A 57 16.12 -6.18 -6.12
CA ALA A 57 15.95 -4.73 -5.97
C ALA A 57 17.26 -4.07 -5.51
N PRO A 58 18.17 -3.70 -6.45
CA PRO A 58 19.42 -3.04 -6.08
C PRO A 58 19.13 -1.69 -5.39
N LYS A 59 19.92 -1.36 -4.37
CA LYS A 59 19.76 -0.10 -3.61
C LYS A 59 20.00 1.13 -4.48
N ARG A 60 20.89 1.01 -5.47
CA ARG A 60 21.23 2.06 -6.43
C ARG A 60 21.03 1.56 -7.86
N LEU A 61 20.58 2.45 -8.73
CA LEU A 61 20.44 2.21 -10.15
C LEU A 61 21.71 2.65 -10.86
N THR A 62 22.22 1.80 -11.75
CA THR A 62 23.26 2.20 -12.70
C THR A 62 22.60 2.98 -13.82
N VAL A 63 23.06 4.21 -14.05
CA VAL A 63 22.57 5.07 -15.12
C VAL A 63 23.73 5.60 -15.95
N VAL A 64 23.48 5.77 -17.24
CA VAL A 64 24.36 6.51 -18.14
C VAL A 64 23.65 7.80 -18.57
N HIS A 65 24.40 8.90 -18.60
CA HIS A 65 23.91 10.20 -19.02
C HIS A 65 24.23 10.40 -20.50
N ILE A 66 23.19 10.52 -21.32
CA ILE A 66 23.26 10.70 -22.77
C ILE A 66 22.54 12.01 -23.10
N ASP A 67 23.27 13.03 -23.54
CA ASP A 67 22.73 14.36 -23.86
C ASP A 67 21.84 14.95 -22.74
N GLY A 68 22.23 14.74 -21.49
CA GLY A 68 21.50 15.18 -20.30
C GLY A 68 20.30 14.30 -19.89
N GLN A 69 19.99 13.26 -20.66
CA GLN A 69 18.97 12.25 -20.31
C GLN A 69 19.60 11.08 -19.54
N MET A 70 18.88 10.57 -18.55
CA MET A 70 19.28 9.37 -17.83
C MET A 70 18.74 8.12 -18.53
N VAL A 71 19.63 7.18 -18.84
CA VAL A 71 19.28 5.83 -19.29
C VAL A 71 19.67 4.84 -18.20
N GLY A 72 18.68 4.09 -17.70
CA GLY A 72 18.91 3.03 -16.72
C GLY A 72 19.53 1.81 -17.37
N LEU A 73 20.55 1.24 -16.73
CA LEU A 73 21.22 0.03 -17.18
C LEU A 73 21.06 -1.07 -16.13
N ALA A 74 20.74 -2.27 -16.58
CA ALA A 74 20.72 -3.46 -15.74
C ALA A 74 21.31 -4.66 -16.49
N LEU A 75 22.20 -5.38 -15.82
CA LEU A 75 22.75 -6.63 -16.29
C LEU A 75 22.16 -7.77 -15.46
N VAL A 76 21.47 -8.70 -16.12
CA VAL A 76 20.88 -9.87 -15.49
C VAL A 76 21.38 -11.16 -16.10
N GLU A 77 21.41 -12.21 -15.30
CA GLU A 77 21.57 -13.56 -15.79
C GLU A 77 20.20 -14.14 -16.16
N VAL A 78 20.11 -14.73 -17.33
CA VAL A 78 18.89 -15.37 -17.81
C VAL A 78 18.70 -16.67 -17.05
N ALA A 79 17.53 -16.84 -16.46
CA ALA A 79 17.07 -18.03 -15.77
C ALA A 79 15.94 -18.71 -16.54
N VAL A 80 15.90 -20.04 -16.46
CA VAL A 80 14.93 -20.87 -17.16
C VAL A 80 14.22 -21.77 -16.14
N PRO A 81 12.89 -21.92 -16.22
CA PRO A 81 12.16 -22.91 -15.44
C PRO A 81 12.75 -24.31 -15.68
N THR A 82 13.44 -24.84 -14.67
CA THR A 82 14.12 -26.13 -14.75
C THR A 82 13.50 -27.07 -13.73
N LEU A 83 13.18 -28.28 -14.18
CA LEU A 83 12.72 -29.34 -13.29
C LEU A 83 13.90 -29.82 -12.44
N LEU A 84 13.81 -29.57 -11.15
CA LEU A 84 14.79 -30.02 -10.16
C LEU A 84 14.22 -31.20 -9.39
N ARG A 85 15.10 -32.13 -9.03
CA ARG A 85 14.81 -33.19 -8.08
C ARG A 85 15.55 -32.94 -6.78
N TYR A 86 14.81 -33.00 -5.68
CA TYR A 86 15.39 -33.05 -4.35
C TYR A 86 15.99 -34.43 -4.08
N VAL A 87 17.26 -34.46 -3.65
CA VAL A 87 18.01 -35.72 -3.40
C VAL A 87 18.42 -35.90 -1.93
N GLY A 88 17.87 -35.09 -1.02
CA GLY A 88 18.25 -35.07 0.39
C GLY A 88 19.10 -33.86 0.77
N ASN A 89 19.22 -33.59 2.08
CA ASN A 89 20.11 -32.58 2.66
C ASN A 89 20.03 -31.19 1.98
N SER A 90 18.82 -30.70 1.71
CA SER A 90 18.61 -29.40 1.01
C SER A 90 19.28 -29.31 -0.37
N THR A 91 19.64 -30.44 -0.97
CA THR A 91 20.35 -30.52 -2.23
C THR A 91 19.38 -30.82 -3.37
N TYR A 92 19.52 -30.06 -4.44
CA TYR A 92 18.71 -30.18 -5.65
C TYR A 92 19.64 -30.45 -6.83
N VAL A 93 19.28 -31.42 -7.66
CA VAL A 93 19.94 -31.69 -8.94
C VAL A 93 18.92 -31.49 -10.06
N ARG A 94 19.37 -31.22 -11.29
CA ARG A 94 18.43 -31.22 -12.41
C ARG A 94 17.88 -32.62 -12.58
N ASP A 95 16.57 -32.73 -12.81
CA ASP A 95 15.89 -34.03 -12.87
C ASP A 95 16.48 -34.90 -13.99
N ILE A 96 16.90 -34.29 -15.11
CA ILE A 96 17.60 -34.96 -16.22
C ILE A 96 18.97 -35.52 -15.84
N ASP A 97 19.64 -34.93 -14.85
CA ASP A 97 20.96 -35.34 -14.37
C ASP A 97 20.85 -36.35 -13.20
N TYR A 98 19.64 -36.67 -12.73
CA TYR A 98 19.43 -37.58 -11.61
C TYR A 98 19.68 -39.04 -12.01
N ILE A 99 20.61 -39.68 -11.31
CA ILE A 99 20.89 -41.11 -11.45
C ILE A 99 20.35 -41.81 -10.21
N ALA A 100 19.34 -42.66 -10.38
CA ALA A 100 18.77 -43.43 -9.29
C ALA A 100 19.82 -44.40 -8.70
N PRO A 101 19.95 -44.50 -7.37
CA PRO A 101 20.85 -45.45 -6.73
C PRO A 101 20.56 -46.88 -7.19
N LYS A 102 21.60 -47.64 -7.57
CA LYS A 102 21.44 -49.05 -7.94
C LYS A 102 21.23 -49.88 -6.67
N GLY A 103 20.00 -50.37 -6.47
CA GLY A 103 19.62 -51.29 -5.40
C GLY A 103 18.44 -50.79 -4.57
N ARG A 104 17.63 -51.72 -4.03
CA ARG A 104 16.58 -51.40 -3.05
C ARG A 104 17.23 -51.08 -1.71
N SER A 105 17.78 -49.87 -1.58
CA SER A 105 18.16 -49.36 -0.25
C SER A 105 16.88 -49.18 0.57
N ARG A 106 16.85 -49.77 1.77
CA ARG A 106 15.77 -49.56 2.76
C ARG A 106 15.72 -48.11 3.29
N HIS A 107 16.71 -47.29 2.95
CA HIS A 107 16.83 -45.87 3.30
C HIS A 107 16.83 -44.99 2.05
N ALA A 108 16.00 -45.29 1.04
CA ALA A 108 15.84 -44.41 -0.09
C ALA A 108 15.35 -43.05 0.41
N THR A 109 16.16 -42.01 0.26
CA THR A 109 15.80 -40.64 0.63
C THR A 109 14.53 -40.25 -0.10
N ASP A 110 13.56 -39.65 0.59
CA ASP A 110 12.38 -39.09 -0.06
C ASP A 110 12.82 -38.08 -1.12
N THR A 111 12.50 -38.36 -2.38
CA THR A 111 12.77 -37.46 -3.50
C THR A 111 11.44 -36.95 -4.05
N TRP A 112 11.41 -35.67 -4.38
CA TRP A 112 10.30 -35.05 -5.09
C TRP A 112 10.85 -34.08 -6.12
N THR A 113 10.01 -33.72 -7.08
CA THR A 113 10.35 -32.77 -8.12
C THR A 113 9.74 -31.40 -7.83
N ILE A 114 10.43 -30.36 -8.24
CA ILE A 114 9.96 -28.98 -8.17
C ILE A 114 10.51 -28.21 -9.38
N THR A 115 9.68 -27.37 -9.98
CA THR A 115 10.14 -26.44 -11.02
C THR A 115 10.62 -25.16 -10.37
N ARG A 116 11.86 -24.75 -10.67
CA ARG A 116 12.43 -23.48 -10.22
C ARG A 116 13.21 -22.83 -11.36
N ASP A 117 13.28 -21.50 -11.35
CA ASP A 117 14.13 -20.77 -12.30
C ASP A 117 15.61 -21.00 -11.95
N CYS A 118 16.35 -21.58 -12.89
CA CYS A 118 17.78 -21.82 -12.74
C CYS A 118 18.59 -20.94 -13.70
N PRO A 119 19.69 -20.33 -13.25
CA PRO A 119 20.56 -19.51 -14.08
C PRO A 119 21.18 -20.34 -15.22
N THR A 120 21.25 -19.75 -16.41
CA THR A 120 21.76 -20.42 -17.62
C THR A 120 23.21 -20.09 -17.95
N GLY A 121 23.84 -19.15 -17.23
CA GLY A 121 25.15 -18.60 -17.60
C GLY A 121 25.09 -17.55 -18.72
N LYS A 122 23.92 -17.31 -19.33
CA LYS A 122 23.73 -16.28 -20.38
C LYS A 122 23.37 -14.95 -19.74
N LEU A 123 23.97 -13.89 -20.24
CA LEU A 123 23.68 -12.53 -19.77
C LEU A 123 22.65 -11.82 -20.67
N ARG A 124 21.86 -10.94 -20.07
CA ARG A 124 21.03 -9.95 -20.75
C ARG A 124 21.34 -8.56 -20.19
N LEU A 125 21.72 -7.65 -21.06
CA LEU A 125 21.76 -6.22 -20.78
C LEU A 125 20.39 -5.61 -21.10
N VAL A 126 19.91 -4.76 -20.21
CA VAL A 126 18.67 -3.99 -20.37
C VAL A 126 19.00 -2.51 -20.24
N ALA A 127 18.71 -1.76 -21.30
CA ALA A 127 18.59 -0.30 -21.23
C ALA A 127 17.11 0.05 -21.05
N TYR A 128 16.79 0.89 -20.09
CA TYR A 128 15.41 1.26 -19.80
C TYR A 128 15.29 2.73 -19.45
N ALA A 129 14.10 3.28 -19.67
CA ALA A 129 13.72 4.60 -19.22
C ALA A 129 13.55 4.60 -17.70
N PRO A 130 14.40 5.29 -16.91
CA PRO A 130 14.23 5.36 -15.46
C PRO A 130 13.13 6.37 -15.13
N HIS A 131 11.88 6.11 -15.52
CA HIS A 131 10.76 7.04 -15.35
C HIS A 131 9.44 6.28 -15.09
N CYS A 132 8.62 6.75 -14.16
CA CYS A 132 7.45 6.01 -13.68
C CYS A 132 6.23 5.99 -14.63
N ARG A 133 6.28 6.75 -15.73
CA ARG A 133 5.27 6.77 -16.82
C ARG A 133 5.81 6.41 -18.20
N VAL A 134 7.07 5.96 -18.29
CA VAL A 134 7.67 5.55 -19.57
C VAL A 134 8.10 4.09 -19.46
N GLU A 135 7.43 3.23 -20.22
CA GLU A 135 7.69 1.77 -20.23
C GLU A 135 8.65 1.35 -21.36
N LEU A 136 9.55 2.24 -21.78
CA LEU A 136 10.50 1.96 -22.85
C LEU A 136 11.70 1.16 -22.31
N ALA A 137 12.01 0.03 -22.96
CA ALA A 137 13.24 -0.72 -22.75
C ALA A 137 13.75 -1.37 -24.03
N GLU A 138 15.07 -1.55 -24.10
CA GLU A 138 15.76 -2.33 -25.11
C GLU A 138 16.62 -3.41 -24.44
N HIS A 139 16.73 -4.56 -25.10
CA HIS A 139 17.36 -5.76 -24.53
C HIS A 139 18.41 -6.31 -25.48
N TRP A 140 19.59 -6.63 -24.94
CA TRP A 140 20.61 -7.41 -25.63
C TRP A 140 20.88 -8.67 -24.83
N GLN A 141 20.63 -9.83 -25.42
CA GLN A 141 20.76 -11.12 -24.76
C GLN A 141 21.81 -11.99 -25.44
N GLU A 142 22.60 -12.71 -24.65
CA GLU A 142 23.50 -13.72 -25.17
C GLU A 142 22.73 -14.90 -25.76
N SER A 143 23.14 -15.31 -26.95
CA SER A 143 22.70 -16.56 -27.59
C SER A 143 23.92 -17.44 -27.82
N GLY A 144 23.73 -18.75 -28.06
CA GLY A 144 24.80 -19.76 -27.97
C GLY A 144 26.14 -19.41 -28.65
N LYS A 145 26.13 -18.66 -29.76
CA LYS A 145 27.35 -18.19 -30.46
C LYS A 145 27.65 -16.69 -30.29
N SER A 146 26.70 -15.90 -29.78
CA SER A 146 26.79 -14.44 -29.69
C SER A 146 26.94 -14.00 -28.24
N ARG A 147 28.16 -13.57 -27.88
CA ARG A 147 28.45 -12.94 -26.58
C ARG A 147 28.18 -11.44 -26.62
N LEU A 148 27.80 -10.85 -25.48
CA LEU A 148 27.59 -9.40 -25.39
C LEU A 148 28.89 -8.63 -25.65
N LEU A 149 30.01 -9.15 -25.13
CA LEU A 149 31.32 -8.50 -25.28
C LEU A 149 31.74 -8.33 -26.76
N ALA A 150 31.44 -9.31 -27.61
CA ALA A 150 31.75 -9.25 -29.04
C ALA A 150 30.90 -8.22 -29.80
N ARG A 151 29.74 -7.84 -29.24
CA ARG A 151 28.78 -6.89 -29.80
C ARG A 151 28.85 -5.53 -29.11
N LEU A 152 29.92 -5.27 -28.35
CA LEU A 152 30.03 -4.09 -27.53
C LEU A 152 29.85 -2.77 -28.31
N PRO A 153 30.44 -2.58 -29.51
CA PRO A 153 30.22 -1.37 -30.31
C PRO A 153 28.74 -1.17 -30.67
N ASP A 154 28.06 -2.24 -31.11
CA ASP A 154 26.63 -2.19 -31.45
C ASP A 154 25.75 -1.87 -30.25
N ILE A 155 26.11 -2.42 -29.08
CA ILE A 155 25.41 -2.15 -27.82
C ILE A 155 25.57 -0.68 -27.42
N VAL A 156 26.77 -0.12 -27.51
CA VAL A 156 27.01 1.30 -27.20
C VAL A 156 26.21 2.21 -28.14
N ALA A 157 26.24 1.94 -29.45
CA ALA A 157 25.44 2.67 -30.43
C ALA A 157 23.94 2.54 -30.17
N GLY A 158 23.48 1.33 -29.80
CA GLY A 158 22.09 1.08 -29.41
C GLY A 158 21.66 1.88 -28.18
N ILE A 159 22.51 1.95 -27.14
CA ILE A 159 22.26 2.76 -25.94
C ILE A 159 22.20 4.26 -26.28
N GLN A 160 23.07 4.75 -27.18
CA GLN A 160 23.02 6.14 -27.65
C GLN A 160 21.72 6.44 -28.40
N ALA A 161 21.33 5.56 -29.33
CA ALA A 161 20.08 5.68 -30.07
C ALA A 161 18.85 5.58 -29.14
N PHE A 162 18.93 4.76 -28.09
CA PHE A 162 17.91 4.69 -27.04
C PHE A 162 17.79 6.03 -26.29
N GLY A 163 18.92 6.59 -25.84
CA GLY A 163 18.96 7.90 -25.18
C GLY A 163 18.35 9.01 -26.03
N ALA A 164 18.60 9.02 -27.34
CA ALA A 164 18.03 10.01 -28.26
C ALA A 164 16.49 9.96 -28.35
N LYS A 165 15.84 8.82 -28.08
CA LYS A 165 14.37 8.67 -28.06
C LYS A 165 13.72 9.18 -26.77
N MET A 166 14.50 9.34 -25.70
CA MET A 166 14.00 9.62 -24.35
C MET A 166 13.31 10.97 -24.16
N PRO A 167 13.81 12.11 -24.66
CA PRO A 167 13.28 13.43 -24.29
C PRO A 167 11.78 13.59 -24.53
N ALA A 168 11.29 13.13 -25.68
CA ALA A 168 9.86 13.22 -26.03
C ALA A 168 8.98 12.35 -25.12
N LEU A 169 9.43 11.14 -24.81
CA LEU A 169 8.68 10.20 -23.96
C LEU A 169 8.66 10.66 -22.49
N VAL A 170 9.79 11.17 -21.99
CA VAL A 170 9.88 11.71 -20.62
C VAL A 170 8.96 12.92 -20.47
N ALA A 171 9.00 13.86 -21.43
CA ALA A 171 8.12 15.03 -21.39
C ALA A 171 6.63 14.66 -21.41
N GLN A 172 6.23 13.66 -22.20
CA GLN A 172 4.87 13.13 -22.19
C GLN A 172 4.51 12.49 -20.85
N GLY A 173 5.44 11.70 -20.27
CA GLY A 173 5.27 11.08 -18.97
C GLY A 173 5.12 12.09 -17.84
N ASP A 174 5.91 13.16 -17.84
CA ASP A 174 5.83 14.25 -16.87
C ASP A 174 4.49 15.00 -16.95
N ALA A 175 4.03 15.29 -18.17
CA ALA A 175 2.71 15.91 -18.38
C ALA A 175 1.57 15.03 -17.83
N GLN A 176 1.67 13.71 -18.02
CA GLN A 176 0.70 12.76 -17.46
C GLN A 176 0.72 12.76 -15.92
N LEU A 177 1.91 12.73 -15.30
CA LEU A 177 2.05 12.80 -13.84
C LEU A 177 1.44 14.07 -13.26
N GLU A 178 1.67 15.20 -13.91
CA GLU A 178 1.13 16.49 -13.49
C GLU A 178 -0.41 16.50 -13.55
N CYS A 179 -1.00 15.98 -14.63
CA CYS A 179 -2.44 15.83 -14.76
C CYS A 179 -3.03 14.92 -13.68
N GLU A 180 -2.44 13.76 -13.44
CA GLU A 180 -2.88 12.82 -12.40
C GLU A 180 -2.76 13.44 -11.00
N ARG A 181 -1.67 14.18 -10.73
CA ARG A 181 -1.49 14.88 -9.44
C ARG A 181 -2.60 15.90 -9.22
N ARG A 182 -2.92 16.73 -10.23
CA ARG A 182 -4.01 17.71 -10.15
C ARG A 182 -5.37 17.06 -9.93
N GLN A 183 -5.66 15.98 -10.65
CA GLN A 183 -6.90 15.23 -10.47
C GLN A 183 -7.00 14.66 -9.05
N TYR A 184 -5.93 14.04 -8.56
CA TYR A 184 -5.87 13.51 -7.21
C TYR A 184 -6.08 14.60 -6.16
N GLU A 185 -5.42 15.75 -6.27
CA GLU A 185 -5.60 16.89 -5.36
C GLU A 185 -7.07 17.38 -5.33
N VAL A 186 -7.72 17.49 -6.49
CA VAL A 186 -9.14 17.86 -6.59
C VAL A 186 -10.02 16.81 -5.92
N GLU A 187 -9.80 15.52 -6.20
CA GLU A 187 -10.55 14.44 -5.56
C GLU A 187 -10.37 14.41 -4.04
N GLN A 188 -9.15 14.61 -3.55
CA GLN A 188 -8.87 14.65 -2.11
C GLN A 188 -9.58 15.83 -1.45
N ARG A 189 -9.55 17.02 -2.06
CA ARG A 189 -10.30 18.17 -1.56
C ARG A 189 -11.79 17.89 -1.50
N GLN A 190 -12.37 17.31 -2.55
CA GLN A 190 -13.78 16.95 -2.57
C GLN A 190 -14.13 15.88 -1.52
N ARG A 191 -13.25 14.88 -1.31
CA ARG A 191 -13.43 13.87 -0.26
C ARG A 191 -13.41 14.52 1.12
N ALA A 192 -12.45 15.42 1.37
CA ALA A 192 -12.33 16.13 2.63
C ALA A 192 -13.58 16.98 2.94
N ILE A 193 -14.09 17.72 1.96
CA ILE A 193 -15.33 18.51 2.11
C ILE A 193 -16.53 17.60 2.41
N ARG A 194 -16.69 16.49 1.69
CA ARG A 194 -17.79 15.53 1.94
C ARG A 194 -17.70 14.89 3.32
N GLU A 195 -16.50 14.52 3.77
CA GLU A 195 -16.30 13.98 5.10
C GLU A 195 -16.59 15.02 6.19
N ASP A 196 -16.14 16.26 6.01
CA ASP A 196 -16.40 17.36 6.94
C ASP A 196 -17.90 17.60 7.09
N ARG A 197 -18.62 17.70 5.96
CA ARG A 197 -20.09 17.82 5.95
C ARG A 197 -20.78 16.65 6.66
N ARG A 198 -20.34 15.42 6.38
CA ARG A 198 -20.87 14.22 7.06
C ARG A 198 -20.65 14.29 8.57
N ARG A 199 -19.48 14.77 9.02
CA ARG A 199 -19.16 14.93 10.44
C ARG A 199 -19.98 16.03 11.10
N ILE A 200 -20.25 17.14 10.40
CA ILE A 200 -21.16 18.18 10.87
C ILE A 200 -22.57 17.60 11.09
N GLU A 201 -23.14 16.94 10.08
CA GLU A 201 -24.46 16.32 10.16
C GLU A 201 -24.54 15.27 11.28
N GLU A 202 -23.51 14.43 11.42
CA GLU A 202 -23.39 13.44 12.50
C GLU A 202 -23.31 14.10 13.88
N SER A 203 -22.54 15.19 14.03
CA SER A 203 -22.40 15.90 15.30
C SER A 203 -23.73 16.53 15.75
N THR A 204 -24.47 17.11 14.81
CA THR A 204 -25.79 17.70 15.04
C THR A 204 -26.77 16.61 15.47
N ARG A 205 -26.84 15.52 14.71
CA ARG A 205 -27.73 14.39 15.03
C ARG A 205 -27.43 13.79 16.40
N GLN A 206 -26.16 13.50 16.70
CA GLN A 206 -25.79 12.93 18.00
C GLN A 206 -26.06 13.88 19.17
N SER A 207 -25.91 15.19 18.97
CA SER A 207 -26.25 16.18 20.01
C SER A 207 -27.76 16.25 20.25
N GLN A 208 -28.56 16.18 19.18
CA GLN A 208 -30.03 16.11 19.24
C GLN A 208 -30.50 14.83 19.91
N ASP A 209 -30.02 13.66 19.47
CA ASP A 209 -30.36 12.36 20.05
C ASP A 209 -30.03 12.31 21.55
N GLN A 210 -28.89 12.90 21.96
CA GLN A 210 -28.53 12.99 23.37
C GLN A 210 -29.47 13.93 24.14
N LEU A 211 -29.85 15.08 23.56
CA LEU A 211 -30.77 16.01 24.20
C LEU A 211 -32.17 15.40 24.35
N ASP A 212 -32.66 14.71 23.33
CA ASP A 212 -33.95 14.01 23.35
C ASP A 212 -33.96 12.91 24.42
N ALA A 213 -32.88 12.13 24.54
CA ALA A 213 -32.74 11.14 25.60
C ALA A 213 -32.78 11.78 27.00
N LEU A 214 -32.17 12.97 27.18
CA LEU A 214 -32.24 13.72 28.44
C LEU A 214 -33.66 14.22 28.75
N ILE A 215 -34.37 14.74 27.74
CA ILE A 215 -35.75 15.19 27.89
C ILE A 215 -36.67 14.03 28.28
N HIS A 216 -36.55 12.88 27.59
CA HIS A 216 -37.32 11.68 27.91
C HIS A 216 -37.04 11.18 29.33
N HIS A 217 -35.76 11.11 29.72
CA HIS A 217 -35.39 10.72 31.07
C HIS A 217 -35.99 11.67 32.12
N TRP A 218 -35.93 12.98 31.89
CA TRP A 218 -36.51 13.96 32.80
C TRP A 218 -38.04 13.89 32.87
N ALA A 219 -38.72 13.65 31.74
CA ALA A 219 -40.15 13.45 31.70
C ALA A 219 -40.58 12.23 32.53
N GLU A 220 -39.83 11.12 32.48
CA GLU A 220 -40.09 9.96 33.35
C GLU A 220 -39.93 10.28 34.83
N ILE A 221 -38.87 11.01 35.19
CA ILE A 221 -38.61 11.41 36.58
C ILE A 221 -39.77 12.26 37.09
N LYS A 222 -40.14 13.30 36.32
CA LYS A 222 -41.23 14.21 36.67
C LYS A 222 -42.56 13.46 36.81
N ALA A 223 -42.88 12.56 35.88
CA ALA A 223 -44.09 11.74 35.96
C ALA A 223 -44.12 10.85 37.21
N ARG A 224 -42.98 10.26 37.60
CA ARG A 224 -42.86 9.48 38.85
C ARG A 224 -43.07 10.38 40.08
N SER A 225 -42.47 11.56 40.11
CA SER A 225 -42.65 12.52 41.21
C SER A 225 -44.09 13.00 41.34
N GLU A 226 -44.73 13.41 40.24
CA GLU A 226 -46.13 13.85 40.21
C GLU A 226 -47.09 12.73 40.67
N PHE A 227 -46.81 11.48 40.29
CA PHE A 227 -47.58 10.33 40.75
C PHE A 227 -47.50 10.15 42.27
N LEU A 228 -46.31 10.25 42.86
CA LEU A 228 -46.14 10.15 44.32
C LEU A 228 -46.81 11.32 45.06
N GLU A 229 -46.68 12.55 44.55
CA GLU A 229 -47.36 13.71 45.13
C GLU A 229 -48.88 13.57 45.08
N ARG A 230 -49.41 12.97 44.00
CA ARG A 230 -50.83 12.71 43.89
C ARG A 230 -51.29 11.63 44.88
N LEU A 231 -50.53 10.54 45.04
CA LEU A 231 -50.81 9.53 46.05
C LEU A 231 -50.81 10.13 47.46
N GLU A 232 -49.88 11.03 47.77
CA GLU A 232 -49.83 11.71 49.06
C GLU A 232 -51.08 12.57 49.31
N LYS A 233 -51.55 13.31 48.30
CA LYS A 233 -52.82 14.08 48.37
C LYS A 233 -54.03 13.16 48.57
N ASP A 234 -54.11 12.05 47.85
CA ASP A 234 -55.23 11.11 47.95
C ASP A 234 -55.25 10.41 49.33
N ILE A 235 -54.08 10.01 49.86
CA ILE A 235 -53.93 9.44 51.21
C ILE A 235 -54.31 10.46 52.30
N ALA A 236 -54.08 11.75 52.08
CA ALA A 236 -54.52 12.81 52.98
C ALA A 236 -56.06 12.96 53.04
N GLY A 237 -56.81 12.44 52.08
CA GLY A 237 -58.28 12.42 52.12
C GLY A 237 -58.90 11.27 52.93
N LEU A 238 -58.11 10.25 53.29
CA LEU A 238 -58.61 9.01 53.91
C LEU A 238 -58.77 9.09 55.44
N PRO A 239 -59.62 8.23 56.04
CA PRO A 239 -59.77 8.12 57.49
C PRO A 239 -58.46 7.75 58.20
N ALA A 240 -58.31 8.19 59.45
CA ALA A 240 -57.06 8.04 60.22
C ALA A 240 -56.61 6.56 60.40
N SER A 241 -57.54 5.60 60.39
CA SER A 241 -57.25 4.16 60.52
C SER A 241 -56.51 3.57 59.32
N GLU A 242 -56.66 4.16 58.12
CA GLU A 242 -56.08 3.65 56.87
C GLU A 242 -54.86 4.45 56.41
N ARG A 243 -54.68 5.67 56.94
CA ARG A 243 -53.63 6.60 56.52
C ARG A 243 -52.21 6.13 56.90
N ALA A 244 -52.03 5.64 58.13
CA ALA A 244 -50.71 5.27 58.66
C ALA A 244 -49.97 4.18 57.84
N PRO A 245 -50.59 3.02 57.48
CA PRO A 245 -49.91 2.01 56.68
C PRO A 245 -49.62 2.46 55.24
N LEU A 246 -50.45 3.33 54.66
CA LEU A 246 -50.26 3.86 53.31
C LEU A 246 -49.12 4.89 53.23
N LEU A 247 -48.97 5.75 54.26
CA LEU A 247 -47.83 6.67 54.35
C LEU A 247 -46.49 5.93 54.50
N ALA A 248 -46.46 4.83 55.25
CA ALA A 248 -45.25 4.01 55.37
C ALA A 248 -44.83 3.38 54.03
N ARG A 249 -45.81 2.95 53.21
CA ARG A 249 -45.56 2.47 51.84
C ARG A 249 -45.08 3.57 50.90
N LEU A 250 -45.64 4.78 51.01
CA LEU A 250 -45.20 5.94 50.22
C LEU A 250 -43.74 6.32 50.54
N ALA A 251 -43.34 6.23 51.82
CA ALA A 251 -41.96 6.48 52.24
C ALA A 251 -40.98 5.47 51.61
N LEU A 252 -41.33 4.17 51.63
CA LEU A 252 -40.54 3.13 50.96
C LEU A 252 -40.45 3.37 49.44
N ALA A 253 -41.55 3.79 48.81
CA ALA A 253 -41.55 4.10 47.38
C ALA A 253 -40.63 5.28 47.03
N ARG A 254 -40.59 6.34 47.87
CA ARG A 254 -39.67 7.48 47.72
C ARG A 254 -38.20 7.06 47.87
N GLU A 255 -37.91 6.20 48.83
CA GLU A 255 -36.55 5.67 49.04
C GLU A 255 -36.09 4.81 47.86
N LEU A 256 -36.99 4.02 47.27
CA LEU A 256 -36.71 3.14 46.13
C LEU A 256 -36.45 3.91 44.83
N ILE A 257 -37.04 5.10 44.67
CA ILE A 257 -36.89 5.96 43.49
C ILE A 257 -35.60 6.80 43.57
N GLY A 258 -35.12 7.12 44.78
CA GLY A 258 -33.85 7.80 45.02
C GLY A 258 -33.81 9.29 44.58
N PRO A 259 -32.75 10.04 44.95
CA PRO A 259 -32.61 11.44 44.55
C PRO A 259 -32.34 11.55 43.05
N THR A 260 -33.16 12.31 42.34
CA THR A 260 -33.12 12.41 40.88
C THR A 260 -32.83 13.84 40.44
N ASP A 261 -31.55 14.23 40.50
CA ASP A 261 -31.07 15.51 39.98
C ASP A 261 -30.69 15.37 38.49
N PRO A 262 -31.30 16.12 37.56
CA PRO A 262 -30.95 16.08 36.15
C PRO A 262 -29.65 16.84 35.81
N MET A 263 -29.14 17.68 36.72
CA MET A 263 -28.00 18.56 36.45
C MET A 263 -26.71 17.85 36.05
N PRO A 264 -26.32 16.70 36.63
CA PRO A 264 -25.12 15.96 36.20
C PRO A 264 -25.19 15.50 34.74
N HIS A 265 -26.38 15.07 34.29
CA HIS A 265 -26.60 14.60 32.92
C HIS A 265 -26.65 15.75 31.91
N PHE A 266 -27.26 16.88 32.28
CA PHE A 266 -27.25 18.09 31.45
C PHE A 266 -25.84 18.67 31.29
N ARG A 267 -25.03 18.65 32.36
CA ARG A 267 -23.61 19.07 32.29
C ARG A 267 -22.75 18.16 31.40
N ALA A 268 -23.17 16.92 31.16
CA ALA A 268 -22.49 15.97 30.28
C ALA A 268 -22.99 16.01 28.83
N TRP A 269 -24.05 16.78 28.55
CA TRP A 269 -24.49 17.05 27.18
C TRP A 269 -23.45 17.88 26.44
N ARG A 270 -23.15 17.50 25.19
CA ARG A 270 -22.22 18.24 24.34
C ARG A 270 -22.95 18.84 23.14
N THR A 271 -22.68 20.11 22.90
CA THR A 271 -23.22 20.82 21.72
C THR A 271 -22.57 20.29 20.43
N PRO A 272 -23.19 20.49 19.25
CA PRO A 272 -22.60 20.07 17.98
C PRO A 272 -21.19 20.64 17.76
N ALA A 273 -20.97 21.90 18.12
CA ALA A 273 -19.68 22.59 17.99
C ALA A 273 -18.60 22.03 18.94
N GLU A 274 -18.99 21.55 20.13
CA GLU A 274 -18.08 20.84 21.06
C GLU A 274 -17.76 19.41 20.61
N ARG A 275 -18.63 18.81 19.78
CA ARG A 275 -18.45 17.47 19.22
C ARG A 275 -17.59 17.48 17.98
N TYR A 276 -17.78 18.48 17.11
CA TYR A 276 -17.01 18.63 15.90
C TYR A 276 -16.88 20.09 15.49
N THR A 277 -15.64 20.53 15.27
CA THR A 277 -15.33 21.83 14.68
C THR A 277 -15.01 21.62 13.19
N PRO A 278 -15.77 22.25 12.28
CA PRO A 278 -15.51 22.18 10.85
C PRO A 278 -14.07 22.56 10.52
N LYS A 279 -13.40 21.74 9.70
CA LYS A 279 -12.05 22.02 9.20
C LYS A 279 -12.07 22.75 7.87
N HIS A 280 -13.16 22.59 7.13
CA HIS A 280 -13.40 23.28 5.88
C HIS A 280 -14.61 24.19 6.05
N PHE A 281 -14.35 25.45 6.37
CA PHE A 281 -15.37 26.49 6.29
C PHE A 281 -15.69 26.70 4.81
N GLU A 282 -16.87 26.29 4.37
CA GLU A 282 -17.49 26.94 3.23
C GLU A 282 -17.86 28.34 3.71
N GLU A 283 -17.09 29.37 3.30
CA GLU A 283 -17.60 30.74 3.29
C GLU A 283 -18.79 30.73 2.32
N GLY A 284 -19.98 30.53 2.87
CA GLY A 284 -21.23 30.69 2.13
C GLY A 284 -21.44 32.17 1.85
N GLU A 285 -21.47 32.52 0.56
CA GLU A 285 -22.15 33.70 0.03
C GLU A 285 -23.65 33.70 0.39
#